data_AF-A0A267EWG3-F1
#
_entry.id   AF-A0A267EWG3-F1
#
_cell.length_a   1.000
_cell.length_b   1.000
_cell.length_c   1.000
_cell.angle_alpha   90.00
_cell.angle_beta   90.00
_cell.angle_gamma   90.00
#
_symmetry.space_group_name_H-M   'P 1'
#
loop_
_entity.id
_entity.type
_entity.pdbx_description
1 polymer ?
#
loop_
_entity_poly.entity_id
_entity_poly.type
_entity_poly.pdbx_seq_one_letter_code
_entity_poly.pdbx_strand_id
1 'polypeptide(L)'
;RWPGLSVSLQMTSTLTVRLIRSFEFKNVRNLVLHSLDLDKLTVAELKVAIRNAIATSRSLPPTFKSFNFDTLKIHCLPQAAKPNDLVVNVDNDEALTLSDDSAILSSCGLVHEAELSYFNQSEYCAYKANPVTDFKW
;
A
#
# COMPACT_ATOMS: atom_id res chain seq x y z
N ARG A 1 -11.09 -33.83 -29.78
CA ARG A 1 -11.48 -32.46 -30.18
C ARG A 1 -11.81 -31.69 -28.90
N TRP A 2 -10.79 -31.10 -28.27
CA TRP A 2 -10.98 -30.28 -27.07
C TRP A 2 -11.10 -28.83 -27.53
N PRO A 3 -12.15 -28.08 -27.15
CA PRO A 3 -12.25 -26.69 -27.54
C PRO A 3 -11.15 -25.93 -26.81
N GLY A 4 -10.39 -25.14 -27.56
CA GLY A 4 -9.34 -24.30 -27.02
C GLY A 4 -9.91 -23.35 -25.98
N LEU A 5 -9.61 -23.60 -24.70
CA LEU A 5 -9.49 -22.50 -23.76
C LEU A 5 -8.21 -21.77 -24.13
N SER A 6 -8.36 -20.68 -24.89
CA SER A 6 -7.39 -19.59 -24.78
C SER A 6 -7.53 -19.07 -23.36
N VAL A 7 -6.76 -19.64 -22.43
CA VAL A 7 -6.53 -19.02 -21.13
C VAL A 7 -5.74 -17.77 -21.46
N SER A 8 -6.44 -16.65 -21.60
CA SER A 8 -5.80 -15.36 -21.40
C SER A 8 -5.15 -15.46 -20.02
N LEU A 9 -3.82 -15.51 -19.98
CA LEU A 9 -3.06 -15.40 -18.74
C LEU A 9 -3.44 -14.05 -18.13
N GLN A 10 -4.50 -14.02 -17.32
CA GLN A 10 -4.77 -12.87 -16.48
C GLN A 10 -3.58 -12.82 -15.53
N MET A 11 -2.75 -11.80 -15.67
CA MET A 11 -1.57 -11.58 -14.84
C MET A 11 -2.06 -11.16 -13.45
N THR A 12 -2.61 -12.12 -12.70
CA THR A 12 -3.12 -11.92 -11.35
C THR A 12 -1.95 -11.55 -10.46
N SER A 13 -1.92 -10.28 -10.08
CA SER A 13 -0.89 -9.75 -9.21
C SER A 13 -1.37 -9.73 -7.77
N THR A 14 -0.43 -10.01 -6.87
CA THR A 14 -0.64 -9.91 -5.42
C THR A 14 0.10 -8.68 -4.93
N LEU A 15 -0.56 -7.83 -4.16
CA LEU A 15 0.05 -6.66 -3.53
C LEU A 15 -0.13 -6.74 -2.02
N THR A 16 0.91 -6.38 -1.27
CA THR A 16 0.83 -6.27 0.19
C THR A 16 0.72 -4.81 0.59
N VAL A 17 -0.35 -4.46 1.29
CA VAL A 17 -0.61 -3.10 1.77
C VAL A 17 -0.39 -3.04 3.27
N ARG A 18 0.66 -2.32 3.66
CA ARG A 18 1.01 -1.97 5.05
C ARG A 18 0.17 -0.77 5.47
N LEU A 19 -0.87 -1.02 6.26
CA LEU A 19 -1.71 0.00 6.87
C LEU A 19 -0.97 0.59 8.07
N ILE A 20 -0.62 1.87 8.01
CA ILE A 20 0.05 2.58 9.10
C ILE A 20 -1.00 3.50 9.75
N ARG A 21 -1.41 3.13 10.96
CA ARG A 21 -2.44 3.86 11.72
C ARG A 21 -1.86 4.87 12.70
N SER A 22 -0.56 4.76 13.01
CA SER A 22 0.16 5.74 13.82
C SER A 22 1.65 5.55 13.59
N PHE A 23 2.33 6.63 13.21
CA PHE A 23 3.78 6.66 13.05
C PHE A 23 4.49 6.66 14.42
N GLU A 24 3.98 7.43 15.37
CA GLU A 24 4.52 7.55 16.74
C GLU A 24 4.58 6.20 17.45
N PHE A 25 3.48 5.44 17.44
CA PHE A 25 3.38 4.14 18.10
C PHE A 25 3.74 2.96 17.18
N LYS A 26 4.22 3.24 15.95
CA LYS A 26 4.57 2.22 14.95
C LYS A 26 3.45 1.19 14.72
N ASN A 27 2.19 1.64 14.73
CA ASN A 27 1.03 0.78 14.65
C ASN A 27 0.75 0.38 13.20
N VAL A 28 1.33 -0.75 12.78
CA VAL A 28 1.29 -1.25 11.40
C VAL A 28 0.59 -2.61 11.30
N ARG A 29 -0.25 -2.78 10.29
CA ARG A 29 -0.87 -4.06 9.93
C ARG A 29 -0.80 -4.30 8.43
N ASN A 30 -0.61 -5.55 8.03
CA ASN A 30 -0.54 -5.92 6.61
C ASN A 30 -1.90 -6.42 6.12
N LEU A 31 -2.28 -5.97 4.94
CA LEU A 31 -3.47 -6.38 4.20
C LEU A 31 -3.03 -6.84 2.81
N VAL A 32 -3.26 -8.11 2.49
CA VAL A 32 -2.84 -8.69 1.22
C VAL A 32 -4.02 -8.68 0.25
N LEU A 33 -3.82 -8.06 -0.92
CA LEU A 33 -4.77 -8.03 -2.01
C LEU A 33 -4.31 -9.01 -3.10
N HIS A 34 -5.23 -9.85 -3.58
CA HIS A 34 -4.97 -10.86 -4.58
C HIS A 34 -5.75 -10.55 -5.86
N SER A 35 -5.36 -11.16 -6.97
CA SER A 35 -6.09 -11.11 -8.24
C SER A 35 -6.25 -9.70 -8.83
N LEU A 36 -5.20 -8.87 -8.70
CA LEU A 36 -5.16 -7.52 -9.27
C LEU A 36 -4.58 -7.51 -10.68
N ASP A 37 -5.17 -6.75 -11.59
CA ASP A 37 -4.64 -6.51 -12.95
C ASP A 37 -3.93 -5.14 -12.97
N LEU A 38 -2.60 -5.15 -12.83
CA LEU A 38 -1.80 -3.92 -12.67
C LEU A 38 -1.79 -3.03 -13.93
N ASP A 39 -2.06 -3.61 -15.10
CA ASP A 39 -2.05 -2.89 -16.38
C ASP A 39 -3.39 -2.20 -16.70
N LYS A 40 -4.43 -2.48 -15.92
CA LYS A 40 -5.76 -1.89 -16.10
C LYS A 40 -6.22 -1.09 -14.91
N LEU A 41 -5.85 -1.51 -13.71
CA LEU A 41 -6.28 -0.83 -12.49
C LEU A 41 -5.59 0.52 -12.35
N THR A 42 -6.37 1.49 -11.91
CA THR A 42 -5.90 2.81 -11.53
C THR A 42 -5.57 2.87 -10.04
N VAL A 43 -4.81 3.89 -9.63
CA VAL A 43 -4.53 4.19 -8.21
C VAL A 43 -5.83 4.44 -7.44
N ALA A 44 -6.81 5.14 -8.02
CA ALA A 44 -8.12 5.36 -7.39
C ALA A 44 -8.86 4.04 -7.10
N GLU A 45 -8.90 3.14 -8.08
CA GLU A 45 -9.53 1.83 -7.93
C GLU A 45 -8.82 0.97 -6.88
N LEU A 46 -7.48 1.03 -6.85
CA LEU A 46 -6.71 0.37 -5.80
C LEU A 46 -7.08 0.90 -4.40
N LYS A 47 -7.18 2.23 -4.23
CA LYS A 47 -7.62 2.84 -2.95
C LYS A 47 -9.02 2.35 -2.56
N VAL A 48 -9.96 2.26 -3.51
CA VAL A 48 -11.30 1.70 -3.27
C VAL A 48 -11.22 0.25 -2.83
N ALA A 49 -10.44 -0.58 -3.54
CA ALA A 49 -10.25 -1.99 -3.22
C ALA A 49 -9.67 -2.19 -1.82
N ILE A 50 -8.68 -1.37 -1.44
CA ILE A 50 -8.09 -1.37 -0.09
C ILE A 50 -9.15 -1.02 0.95
N ARG A 51 -9.91 0.06 0.77
CA ARG A 51 -10.96 0.47 1.72
C ARG A 51 -12.02 -0.62 1.92
N ASN A 52 -12.46 -1.25 0.83
CA ASN A 52 -13.40 -2.37 0.90
C ASN A 52 -12.80 -3.55 1.65
N ALA A 53 -11.55 -3.91 1.34
CA ALA A 53 -10.85 -4.99 2.03
C ALA A 53 -10.64 -4.70 3.52
N ILE A 54 -10.36 -3.44 3.91
CA ILE A 54 -10.29 -3.01 5.32
C ILE A 54 -11.64 -3.23 6.01
N ALA A 55 -12.72 -2.75 5.40
CA ALA A 55 -14.06 -2.84 5.97
C ALA A 55 -14.49 -4.31 6.20
N THR A 56 -14.29 -5.16 5.18
CA THR A 56 -14.66 -6.58 5.19
C THR A 56 -13.73 -7.45 6.01
N SER A 57 -12.47 -7.05 6.20
CA SER A 57 -11.49 -7.86 6.93
C SER A 57 -11.94 -8.14 8.37
N ARG A 58 -11.92 -9.42 8.76
CA ARG A 58 -12.19 -9.84 10.13
C ARG A 58 -10.96 -9.76 11.03
N SER A 59 -9.77 -9.80 10.43
CA SER A 59 -8.48 -9.77 11.12
C SER A 59 -8.05 -8.38 11.58
N LEU A 60 -8.59 -7.31 10.98
CA LEU A 60 -8.23 -5.96 11.37
C LEU A 60 -9.05 -5.48 12.58
N PRO A 61 -8.40 -4.86 13.59
CA PRO A 61 -9.09 -4.20 14.69
C PRO A 61 -10.05 -3.10 14.19
N PRO A 62 -11.15 -2.81 14.91
CA PRO A 62 -12.08 -1.73 14.55
C PRO A 62 -11.40 -0.36 14.37
N THR A 63 -10.32 -0.12 15.10
CA THR A 63 -9.53 1.12 15.03
C THR A 63 -8.89 1.38 13.68
N PHE A 64 -8.59 0.33 12.91
CA PHE A 64 -8.11 0.47 11.52
C PHE A 64 -9.28 0.78 10.59
N LYS A 65 -10.49 0.30 10.89
CA LYS A 65 -11.67 0.51 10.03
C LYS A 65 -12.21 1.93 10.12
N SER A 66 -12.08 2.56 11.29
CA SER A 66 -12.48 3.95 11.51
C SER A 66 -11.38 4.97 11.19
N PHE A 67 -10.17 4.52 10.83
CA PHE A 67 -9.04 5.42 10.57
C PHE A 67 -9.11 5.98 9.15
N ASN A 68 -8.75 7.26 8.99
CA ASN A 68 -8.76 7.93 7.70
C ASN A 68 -7.40 7.76 7.00
N PHE A 69 -7.34 6.78 6.10
CA PHE A 69 -6.22 6.62 5.19
C PHE A 69 -6.45 7.39 3.89
N ASP A 70 -5.46 8.16 3.45
CA ASP A 70 -5.57 9.00 2.24
C ASP A 70 -4.42 8.81 1.26
N THR A 71 -3.21 8.52 1.76
CA THR A 71 -2.00 8.50 0.95
C THR A 71 -1.42 7.11 0.81
N LEU A 72 -1.16 6.71 -0.44
CA LEU A 72 -0.44 5.49 -0.81
C LEU A 72 1.00 5.83 -1.19
N LYS A 73 1.95 5.06 -0.66
CA LYS A 73 3.37 5.15 -1.00
C LYS A 73 3.94 3.76 -1.27
N ILE A 74 4.80 3.62 -2.28
CA ILE A 74 5.56 2.39 -2.52
C ILE A 74 6.59 2.21 -1.39
N HIS A 75 6.52 1.06 -0.71
CA HIS A 75 7.43 0.74 0.39
C HIS A 75 8.63 -0.08 -0.09
N CYS A 76 8.38 -1.19 -0.77
CA CYS A 76 9.42 -2.09 -1.26
C CYS A 76 8.95 -2.76 -2.55
N LEU A 77 9.86 -2.89 -3.52
CA LEU A 77 9.67 -3.74 -4.69
C LEU A 77 10.41 -5.06 -4.46
N PRO A 78 9.97 -6.20 -5.00
CA PRO A 78 10.56 -7.52 -4.73
C PRO A 78 12.06 -7.65 -5.05
N GLN A 79 12.56 -6.84 -5.98
CA GLN A 79 13.96 -6.84 -6.41
C GLN A 79 14.75 -5.62 -5.89
N ALA A 80 14.10 -4.73 -5.13
CA ALA A 80 14.74 -3.56 -4.56
C ALA A 80 15.40 -3.89 -3.22
N ALA A 81 16.38 -3.09 -2.83
CA ALA A 81 16.94 -3.16 -1.48
C ALA A 81 15.84 -2.84 -0.47
N LYS A 82 15.72 -3.68 0.57
CA LYS A 82 14.74 -3.46 1.64
C LYS A 82 15.07 -2.14 2.34
N PRO A 83 14.11 -1.24 2.53
CA PRO A 83 14.35 -0.02 3.28
C PRO A 83 14.73 -0.36 4.73
N ASN A 84 15.65 0.41 5.30
CA ASN A 84 16.11 0.21 6.67
C ASN A 84 15.05 0.68 7.70
N ASP A 85 14.08 1.47 7.25
CA ASP A 85 13.01 2.01 8.08
C ASP A 85 11.88 1.02 8.37
N LEU A 86 11.64 0.79 9.65
CA LEU A 86 10.62 -0.14 10.14
C LEU A 86 9.17 0.35 9.91
N VAL A 87 8.96 1.67 9.87
CA VAL A 87 7.61 2.26 9.84
C VAL A 87 7.26 2.69 8.41
N VAL A 88 7.99 3.66 7.89
CA VAL A 88 7.84 4.19 6.53
C VAL A 88 9.19 4.72 6.09
N ASN A 89 9.53 4.54 4.82
CA ASN A 89 10.69 5.20 4.23
C ASN A 89 10.39 6.70 4.14
N VAL A 90 11.23 7.58 4.67
CA VAL A 90 11.05 9.04 4.58
C VAL A 90 11.78 9.64 3.37
N ASP A 91 12.70 8.86 2.80
CA ASP A 91 13.43 9.24 1.60
C ASP A 91 12.55 9.14 0.35
N ASN A 92 12.88 9.99 -0.62
CA ASN A 92 12.34 9.99 -1.98
C ASN A 92 10.80 9.95 -2.08
N ASP A 93 10.12 10.75 -1.26
CA ASP A 93 8.65 10.85 -1.22
C ASP A 93 8.02 11.11 -2.59
N GLU A 94 8.58 12.04 -3.36
CA GLU A 94 8.00 12.47 -4.64
C GLU A 94 7.96 11.34 -5.67
N ALA A 95 8.96 10.44 -5.66
CA ALA A 95 9.03 9.34 -6.60
C ALA A 95 8.16 8.13 -6.19
N LEU A 96 7.92 7.95 -4.88
CA LEU A 96 7.28 6.76 -4.34
C LEU A 96 5.80 6.97 -3.97
N THR A 97 5.35 8.23 -3.85
CA THR A 97 3.97 8.55 -3.47
C THR A 97 3.04 8.51 -4.67
N LEU A 98 2.00 7.69 -4.59
CA LEU A 98 0.98 7.54 -5.62
C LEU A 98 -0.04 8.68 -5.53
N SER A 99 0.36 9.87 -6.01
CA SER A 99 -0.43 11.10 -5.94
C SER A 99 -1.44 11.23 -7.10
N ASP A 100 -1.17 10.60 -8.24
CA ASP A 100 -2.07 10.60 -9.39
C ASP A 100 -3.06 9.44 -9.30
N ASP A 101 -4.30 9.76 -8.95
CA ASP A 101 -5.40 8.81 -8.82
C ASP A 101 -5.81 8.18 -10.16
N SER A 102 -5.52 8.85 -11.29
CA SER A 102 -5.85 8.36 -12.63
C SER A 102 -4.73 7.53 -13.26
N ALA A 103 -3.54 7.49 -12.65
CA ALA A 103 -2.42 6.70 -13.14
C ALA A 103 -2.73 5.20 -13.03
N ILE A 104 -2.29 4.46 -14.05
CA ILE A 104 -2.31 2.99 -14.06
C ILE A 104 -1.23 2.47 -13.12
N LEU A 105 -1.54 1.41 -12.35
CA LEU A 105 -0.60 0.87 -11.35
C LEU A 105 0.76 0.46 -11.97
N SER A 106 0.75 -0.19 -13.14
CA SER A 106 2.01 -0.57 -13.80
C SER A 106 2.84 0.64 -14.27
N SER A 107 2.21 1.73 -14.68
CA SER A 107 2.88 3.00 -15.01
C SER A 107 3.53 3.66 -13.79
N CYS A 108 3.02 3.39 -12.59
CA CYS A 108 3.63 3.82 -11.33
C CYS A 108 4.82 2.95 -10.90
N GLY A 109 5.19 1.92 -11.69
CA GLY A 109 6.27 0.99 -11.37
C GLY A 109 5.88 -0.11 -10.38
N LEU A 110 4.57 -0.34 -10.16
CA LEU A 110 4.12 -1.48 -9.36
C LEU A 110 4.29 -2.79 -10.13
N VAL A 111 4.76 -3.81 -9.41
CA VAL A 111 4.95 -5.16 -9.92
C VAL A 111 4.31 -6.17 -8.97
N HIS A 112 4.20 -7.42 -9.42
CA HIS A 112 3.77 -8.53 -8.57
C HIS A 112 4.58 -8.58 -7.26
N GLU A 113 3.93 -8.82 -6.13
CA GLU A 113 4.52 -8.85 -4.78
C GLU A 113 5.09 -7.52 -4.28
N ALA A 114 4.78 -6.39 -4.94
CA ALA A 114 5.14 -5.09 -4.40
C ALA A 114 4.43 -4.81 -3.06
N GLU A 115 5.17 -4.13 -2.18
CA GLU A 115 4.68 -3.67 -0.89
C GLU A 115 4.38 -2.18 -0.93
N LEU A 116 3.20 -1.80 -0.47
CA LEU A 116 2.71 -0.44 -0.38
C LEU A 116 2.48 -0.06 1.08
N SER A 117 2.68 1.20 1.43
CA SER A 117 2.26 1.80 2.69
C SER A 117 1.02 2.66 2.45
N TYR A 118 -0.02 2.50 3.28
CA TYR A 118 -1.23 3.31 3.25
C TYR A 118 -1.41 4.00 4.60
N PHE A 119 -1.44 5.33 4.60
CA PHE A 119 -1.37 6.16 5.81
C PHE A 119 -2.08 7.50 5.67
N ASN A 120 -2.10 8.28 6.74
CA ASN A 120 -2.59 9.64 6.74
C ASN A 120 -1.47 10.65 6.41
N GLN A 121 -1.65 11.50 5.39
CA GLN A 121 -0.60 12.44 4.98
C GLN A 121 -0.25 13.46 6.06
N SER A 122 -1.23 13.93 6.82
CA SER A 122 -1.01 14.93 7.87
C SER A 122 -0.15 14.37 9.00
N GLU A 123 -0.46 13.15 9.46
CA GLU A 123 0.35 12.45 10.45
C GLU A 123 1.77 12.16 9.94
N TYR A 124 1.89 11.81 8.65
CA TYR A 124 3.19 11.58 8.02
C TYR A 124 4.04 12.86 7.98
N CYS A 125 3.46 14.00 7.57
CA CYS A 125 4.15 15.28 7.59
C CYS A 125 4.60 15.69 9.00
N ALA A 126 3.76 15.46 10.01
CA ALA A 126 4.11 15.72 11.41
C ALA A 126 5.26 14.82 11.89
N TYR A 127 5.21 13.52 11.56
CA TYR A 127 6.29 12.57 11.85
C TYR A 127 7.59 12.91 11.12
N LYS A 128 7.52 13.38 9.87
CA LYS A 128 8.70 13.80 9.10
C LYS A 128 9.35 15.06 9.69
N ALA A 129 8.55 16.01 10.16
CA ALA A 129 9.04 17.22 10.80
C ALA A 129 9.68 16.95 12.17
N ASN A 130 9.13 15.98 12.91
CA ASN A 130 9.66 15.54 14.21
C ASN A 130 9.60 14.01 14.29
N PRO A 131 10.62 13.30 13.77
CA PRO A 131 10.66 11.85 13.88
C PRO A 131 10.79 11.52 15.36
N VAL A 132 9.70 11.07 15.99
CA VAL A 132 9.69 10.74 17.41
C VAL A 132 10.61 9.52 17.61
N THR A 133 11.85 9.79 17.99
CA THR A 133 12.84 8.78 18.40
C THR A 133 12.75 8.44 19.89
N ASP A 134 11.91 9.15 20.64
CA ASP A 134 11.90 9.09 22.10
C ASP A 134 10.88 8.08 22.62
N PHE A 135 11.37 6.87 22.92
CA PHE A 135 10.67 5.95 23.81
C PHE A 135 10.67 6.55 25.22
N LYS A 136 9.59 7.22 25.62
CA LYS A 136 9.36 7.52 27.03
C LYS A 136 8.83 6.28 27.73
N TRP A 137 9.65 5.74 28.62
CA TRP A 137 9.33 4.70 29.59
C TRP A 137 8.40 5.22 30.69
#